data_AF-A0A920BQV9-F1
#
_entry.id   AF-A0A920BQV9-F1
#
_cell.length_a   1.000
_cell.length_b   1.000
_cell.length_c   1.000
_cell.angle_alpha   90.00
_cell.angle_beta   90.00
_cell.angle_gamma   90.00
#
_symmetry.space_group_name_H-M   'P 1'
#
loop_
_entity.id
_entity.type
_entity.pdbx_description
1 polymer ?
#
loop_
_entity_poly.entity_id
_entity_poly.type
_entity_poly.pdbx_seq_one_letter_code
_entity_poly.pdbx_strand_id
1 'polypeptide(L)'
;MRPSRLRSRSAVTVVATLTVAAGAVLANALAAQAAAGCRVTYTVQSQWTGGFVANVDVTNLGTPITSWQLAWSFTAGQQVTQLWNGTVNQSGALVTVANASWNGSIATGATTSFGFGATVNGTSNPVPTAFTLNGIACTGSVNPTPTGSSASPSPSASPTASTTPGPAVSVLDQVHTVGRLKTTDAGVQYTWPGTYFEGRFRGTGVGLVINDSNNDYVVAVDGTTVATLVAPGQITYWVKDLANGDHTVRLAKRTESPWAAGEFGGLVPAAGGAILAKPAARSRQIEFIGDSWTAGYGDMSTSRDCASTGVTRNSNADAAFGALTARGLNADYQINAWSGMGMVRNYNGQTPDTTFRTYYDTDLQALWNSTVWPVPSTWKPQVVVIGLGINDFSTAPNAGEKWANFDELAADYRAAYLAFIDKLRARYGAGTEIVLTYPDLSYLTTALADSIQQIVKTRKDNGDARVSSLYYDNNALGMDLLGCDWHPSQHDHQILATTLTQHLSTLPITW
;
A
#
# COMPACT_ATOMS: atom_id res chain seq x y z
N MET A 1 12.47 25.40 82.46
CA MET A 1 12.54 26.70 83.17
C MET A 1 11.58 27.70 82.51
N ARG A 2 11.41 28.94 83.03
CA ARG A 2 10.51 30.01 82.49
C ARG A 2 11.03 30.62 81.16
N PRO A 3 10.29 31.51 80.43
CA PRO A 3 8.88 31.97 80.53
C PRO A 3 8.03 31.39 79.34
N SER A 4 6.97 31.92 78.70
CA SER A 4 6.11 33.15 78.66
C SER A 4 4.64 32.71 78.34
N ARG A 5 3.50 33.46 78.31
CA ARG A 5 3.05 34.88 78.30
C ARG A 5 3.06 35.57 76.90
N LEU A 6 1.99 36.25 76.42
CA LEU A 6 0.77 36.82 77.08
C LEU A 6 -0.58 36.55 76.36
N ARG A 7 -1.66 36.61 77.18
CA ARG A 7 -3.04 37.15 76.98
C ARG A 7 -3.38 37.76 75.60
N SER A 8 -4.50 37.43 74.93
CA SER A 8 -5.94 37.52 75.32
C SER A 8 -6.51 38.94 75.42
N ARG A 9 -7.46 39.30 74.50
CA ARG A 9 -8.77 39.88 74.87
C ARG A 9 -9.81 39.95 73.73
N SER A 10 -11.07 39.98 74.18
CA SER A 10 -12.37 39.88 73.53
C SER A 10 -12.69 40.75 72.29
N ALA A 11 -13.33 40.08 71.33
CA ALA A 11 -14.58 40.44 70.61
C ALA A 11 -15.17 41.87 70.66
N VAL A 12 -15.62 42.32 69.49
CA VAL A 12 -16.77 43.23 69.29
C VAL A 12 -17.68 42.62 68.22
N THR A 13 -19.00 42.68 68.40
CA THR A 13 -20.02 42.12 67.48
C THR A 13 -20.83 43.25 66.85
N VAL A 14 -21.04 43.20 65.53
CA VAL A 14 -22.11 43.94 64.83
C VAL A 14 -22.74 43.00 63.79
N VAL A 15 -24.07 43.03 63.69
CA VAL A 15 -24.86 42.26 62.71
C VAL A 15 -25.46 43.23 61.70
N ALA A 16 -25.36 42.90 60.40
CA ALA A 16 -26.12 43.51 59.32
C ALA A 16 -26.39 42.42 58.24
N THR A 17 -27.49 42.55 57.50
CA THR A 17 -28.09 41.46 56.72
C THR A 17 -28.25 41.80 55.22
N LEU A 18 -28.65 40.78 54.45
CA LEU A 18 -29.25 40.82 53.10
C LEU A 18 -28.30 41.01 51.88
N THR A 19 -27.92 39.85 51.32
CA THR A 19 -28.07 39.48 49.89
C THR A 19 -27.75 40.48 48.78
N VAL A 20 -26.76 40.15 47.92
CA VAL A 20 -26.94 39.95 46.46
C VAL A 20 -25.64 39.40 45.81
N ALA A 21 -25.79 38.69 44.68
CA ALA A 21 -24.77 38.29 43.69
C ALA A 21 -23.58 37.42 44.16
N ALA A 22 -23.48 36.22 43.57
CA ALA A 22 -22.21 35.50 43.46
C ALA A 22 -21.32 36.19 42.40
N GLY A 23 -20.07 36.48 42.72
CA GLY A 23 -19.13 37.08 41.77
C GLY A 23 -17.70 37.20 42.28
N ALA A 24 -16.74 37.18 41.35
CA ALA A 24 -15.36 37.64 41.52
C ALA A 24 -14.43 36.92 42.53
N VAL A 25 -14.59 35.61 42.79
CA VAL A 25 -13.47 34.75 43.26
C VAL A 25 -13.36 33.46 42.44
N LEU A 26 -13.01 33.58 41.16
CA LEU A 26 -12.34 32.54 40.35
C LEU A 26 -11.83 33.08 38.98
N ALA A 27 -11.66 34.39 38.84
CA ALA A 27 -11.27 35.04 37.60
C ALA A 27 -9.73 35.00 37.38
N ASN A 28 -9.18 33.79 37.14
CA ASN A 28 -7.92 33.55 36.41
C ASN A 28 -7.61 32.04 36.19
N ALA A 29 -8.62 31.22 35.86
CA ALA A 29 -8.42 29.81 35.51
C ALA A 29 -9.33 29.28 34.38
N LEU A 30 -9.96 30.18 33.60
CA LEU A 30 -10.85 29.81 32.48
C LEU A 30 -10.45 30.45 31.14
N ALA A 31 -9.16 30.32 30.80
CA ALA A 31 -8.82 29.98 29.43
C ALA A 31 -9.19 28.50 29.20
N ALA A 32 -10.50 28.21 29.19
CA ALA A 32 -11.00 26.89 28.82
C ALA A 32 -10.51 26.59 27.40
N GLN A 33 -9.78 25.49 27.22
CA GLN A 33 -9.17 25.22 25.92
C GLN A 33 -10.27 25.04 24.88
N ALA A 34 -10.30 25.93 23.89
CA ALA A 34 -11.16 25.77 22.72
C ALA A 34 -10.62 24.61 21.88
N ALA A 35 -11.00 23.39 22.25
CA ALA A 35 -10.63 22.18 21.53
C ALA A 35 -11.04 22.33 20.06
N ALA A 36 -10.09 22.10 19.15
CA ALA A 36 -10.41 22.07 17.73
C ALA A 36 -11.40 20.93 17.50
N GLY A 37 -12.64 21.22 17.11
CA GLY A 37 -13.67 20.18 17.01
C GLY A 37 -13.32 19.11 15.98
N CYS A 38 -12.78 19.55 14.84
CA CYS A 38 -12.45 18.71 13.70
C CYS A 38 -11.57 19.45 12.70
N ARG A 39 -10.89 18.66 11.85
CA ARG A 39 -10.31 19.06 10.56
C ARG A 39 -11.09 18.36 9.47
N VAL A 40 -11.39 19.05 8.37
CA VAL A 40 -12.09 18.46 7.22
C VAL A 40 -11.32 18.76 5.94
N THR A 41 -11.02 17.72 5.17
CA THR A 41 -10.53 17.85 3.80
C THR A 41 -11.68 17.50 2.86
N TYR A 42 -11.98 18.40 1.92
CA TYR A 42 -12.99 18.14 0.89
C TYR A 42 -12.30 18.23 -0.47
N THR A 43 -12.33 17.13 -1.22
CA THR A 43 -11.63 16.99 -2.49
C THR A 43 -12.61 16.55 -3.57
N VAL A 44 -12.81 17.40 -4.59
CA VAL A 44 -13.52 17.02 -5.81
C VAL A 44 -12.61 16.09 -6.61
N GLN A 45 -12.96 14.81 -6.64
CA GLN A 45 -12.17 13.74 -7.28
C GLN A 45 -12.29 13.80 -8.81
N SER A 46 -13.50 14.10 -9.30
CA SER A 46 -13.79 14.27 -10.72
C SER A 46 -15.02 15.16 -10.90
N GLN A 47 -15.06 15.96 -11.96
CA GLN A 47 -16.19 16.81 -12.31
C GLN A 47 -16.42 16.81 -13.82
N TRP A 48 -17.68 16.81 -14.21
CA TRP A 48 -18.16 16.84 -15.59
C TRP A 48 -19.35 17.80 -15.72
N THR A 49 -19.87 17.96 -16.93
CA THR A 49 -21.05 18.82 -17.18
C THR A 49 -22.26 18.30 -16.41
N GLY A 50 -22.69 19.03 -15.38
CA GLY A 50 -23.88 18.71 -14.59
C GLY A 50 -23.66 17.81 -13.36
N GLY A 51 -22.43 17.32 -13.09
CA GLY A 51 -22.17 16.51 -11.91
C GLY A 51 -20.70 16.34 -11.53
N PHE A 52 -20.46 15.81 -10.34
CA PHE A 52 -19.13 15.56 -9.79
C PHE A 52 -19.14 14.42 -8.75
N VAL A 53 -17.95 13.91 -8.44
CA VAL A 53 -17.67 13.06 -7.27
C VAL A 53 -16.75 13.80 -6.32
N ALA A 54 -17.04 13.73 -5.02
CA ALA A 54 -16.17 14.24 -3.96
C ALA A 54 -15.86 13.15 -2.91
N ASN A 55 -14.69 13.24 -2.30
CA ASN A 55 -14.35 12.55 -1.05
C ASN A 55 -14.21 13.59 0.07
N VAL A 56 -14.63 13.22 1.28
CA VAL A 56 -14.60 14.04 2.48
C VAL A 56 -13.95 13.24 3.61
N ASP A 57 -12.82 13.76 4.08
CA ASP A 57 -12.06 13.18 5.19
C ASP A 57 -12.30 14.00 6.44
N VAL A 58 -12.76 13.35 7.51
CA VAL A 58 -13.13 13.97 8.78
C VAL A 58 -12.19 13.48 9.88
N THR A 59 -11.24 14.33 10.28
CA THR A 59 -10.33 14.06 11.39
C THR A 59 -10.92 14.62 12.68
N ASN A 60 -11.12 13.77 13.69
CA ASN A 60 -11.50 14.22 15.03
C ASN A 60 -10.28 14.84 15.73
N LEU A 61 -10.40 16.10 16.17
CA LEU A 61 -9.34 16.78 16.92
C LEU A 61 -9.74 17.07 18.38
N GLY A 62 -10.97 16.71 18.78
CA GLY A 62 -11.46 16.75 20.15
C GLY A 62 -11.31 15.39 20.86
N THR A 63 -12.12 15.17 21.89
CA THR A 63 -12.22 13.87 22.59
C THR A 63 -12.71 12.77 21.65
N PRO A 64 -12.37 11.48 21.87
CA PRO A 64 -12.88 10.38 21.07
C PRO A 64 -14.41 10.36 21.01
N ILE A 65 -14.96 10.07 19.82
CA ILE A 65 -16.40 9.96 19.58
C ILE A 65 -16.75 8.56 19.08
N THR A 66 -17.92 8.03 19.46
CA THR A 66 -18.41 6.70 19.05
C THR A 66 -19.43 6.74 17.91
N SER A 67 -19.93 7.93 17.59
CA SER A 67 -20.76 8.23 16.43
C SER A 67 -20.44 9.63 15.91
N TRP A 68 -20.70 9.86 14.62
CA TRP A 68 -20.49 11.15 13.98
C TRP A 68 -21.59 11.53 13.01
N GLN A 69 -21.86 12.85 12.96
CA GLN A 69 -22.62 13.53 11.93
C GLN A 69 -21.83 14.76 11.47
N LEU A 70 -21.47 14.80 10.19
CA LEU A 70 -20.90 15.99 9.56
C LEU A 70 -22.02 16.81 8.90
N ALA A 71 -21.97 18.13 8.99
CA ALA A 71 -22.90 19.03 8.32
C ALA A 71 -22.18 20.16 7.57
N TRP A 72 -22.68 20.53 6.39
CA TRP A 72 -22.24 21.70 5.62
C TRP A 72 -23.36 22.24 4.74
N SER A 73 -23.19 23.45 4.19
CA SER A 73 -24.10 24.03 3.21
C SER A 73 -23.44 24.18 1.84
N PHE A 74 -24.13 23.75 0.78
CA PHE A 74 -23.78 24.06 -0.61
C PHE A 74 -24.22 25.48 -0.98
N THR A 75 -23.47 26.14 -1.87
CA THR A 75 -23.66 27.57 -2.20
C THR A 75 -24.04 27.83 -3.67
N ALA A 76 -23.97 26.82 -4.55
CA ALA A 76 -24.40 26.91 -5.95
C ALA A 76 -25.53 25.90 -6.31
N GLY A 77 -26.31 25.49 -5.30
CA GLY A 77 -27.48 24.62 -5.50
C GLY A 77 -27.13 23.17 -5.88
N GLN A 78 -25.93 22.69 -5.54
CA GLN A 78 -25.54 21.29 -5.74
C GLN A 78 -26.45 20.34 -4.93
N GLN A 79 -26.72 19.13 -5.46
CA GLN A 79 -27.57 18.11 -4.80
C GLN A 79 -26.86 16.75 -4.79
N VAL A 80 -26.76 16.10 -3.62
CA VAL A 80 -26.20 14.75 -3.50
C VAL A 80 -27.14 13.72 -4.13
N THR A 81 -26.62 12.87 -5.00
CA THR A 81 -27.39 11.81 -5.67
C THR A 81 -27.16 10.42 -5.07
N GLN A 82 -25.94 10.14 -4.61
CA GLN A 82 -25.56 8.88 -3.97
C GLN A 82 -24.34 9.09 -3.07
N LEU A 83 -24.31 8.45 -1.89
CA LEU A 83 -23.21 8.52 -0.92
C LEU A 83 -22.82 7.11 -0.46
N TRP A 84 -21.54 6.92 -0.14
CA TRP A 84 -20.98 5.69 0.46
C TRP A 84 -20.26 5.98 1.78
N ASN A 85 -20.10 4.96 2.63
CA ASN A 85 -19.54 5.06 3.99
C ASN A 85 -20.30 6.00 4.97
N GLY A 86 -21.58 6.25 4.71
CA GLY A 86 -22.46 7.01 5.61
C GLY A 86 -23.91 7.03 5.11
N THR A 87 -24.75 7.77 5.83
CA THR A 87 -26.16 8.02 5.48
C THR A 87 -26.37 9.51 5.28
N VAL A 88 -26.81 9.94 4.10
CA VAL A 88 -27.04 11.35 3.76
C VAL A 88 -28.49 11.79 4.01
N ASN A 89 -28.66 13.04 4.42
CA ASN A 89 -29.90 13.79 4.35
C ASN A 89 -29.59 15.20 3.82
N GLN A 90 -30.35 15.69 2.84
CA GLN A 90 -30.19 17.04 2.28
C GLN A 90 -31.53 17.78 2.27
N SER A 91 -31.52 19.01 2.79
CA SER A 91 -32.67 19.92 2.77
C SER A 91 -32.26 21.25 2.13
N GLY A 92 -32.61 21.42 0.85
CA GLY A 92 -32.19 22.55 0.04
C GLY A 92 -30.66 22.63 -0.08
N ALA A 93 -30.06 23.63 0.57
CA ALA A 93 -28.61 23.83 0.61
C ALA A 93 -27.89 23.02 1.70
N LEU A 94 -28.57 22.68 2.79
CA LEU A 94 -27.96 22.02 3.96
C LEU A 94 -27.86 20.52 3.75
N VAL A 95 -26.65 19.97 3.86
CA VAL A 95 -26.37 18.53 3.86
C VAL A 95 -25.94 18.09 5.25
N THR A 96 -26.46 16.97 5.71
CA THR A 96 -25.91 16.22 6.84
C THR A 96 -25.57 14.79 6.41
N VAL A 97 -24.45 14.27 6.90
CA VAL A 97 -24.01 12.89 6.69
C VAL A 97 -23.71 12.28 8.04
N ALA A 98 -24.43 11.21 8.39
CA ALA A 98 -24.20 10.42 9.59
C ALA A 98 -23.37 9.17 9.28
N ASN A 99 -22.68 8.64 10.28
CA ASN A 99 -21.87 7.43 10.14
C ASN A 99 -22.67 6.20 9.70
N ALA A 100 -21.99 5.30 8.97
CA ALA A 100 -22.46 3.93 8.78
C ALA A 100 -22.21 3.11 10.06
N SER A 101 -22.82 1.93 10.17
CA SER A 101 -22.76 1.11 11.40
C SER A 101 -21.35 0.62 11.75
N TRP A 102 -20.42 0.58 10.78
CA TRP A 102 -19.05 0.11 10.96
C TRP A 102 -18.00 1.21 11.16
N ASN A 103 -18.30 2.50 10.89
CA ASN A 103 -17.30 3.58 10.90
C ASN A 103 -17.63 4.76 11.83
N GLY A 104 -18.51 4.56 12.82
CA GLY A 104 -18.93 5.62 13.76
C GLY A 104 -17.88 6.06 14.78
N SER A 105 -16.93 5.19 15.13
CA SER A 105 -15.91 5.53 16.13
C SER A 105 -14.70 6.24 15.52
N ILE A 106 -14.40 7.45 16.03
CA ILE A 106 -13.21 8.23 15.66
C ILE A 106 -12.48 8.66 16.94
N ALA A 107 -11.29 8.09 17.17
CA ALA A 107 -10.38 8.52 18.23
C ALA A 107 -9.80 9.91 17.97
N THR A 108 -9.27 10.57 19.01
CA THR A 108 -8.52 11.84 18.86
C THR A 108 -7.35 11.65 17.89
N GLY A 109 -7.25 12.51 16.87
CA GLY A 109 -6.25 12.42 15.80
C GLY A 109 -6.56 11.42 14.70
N ALA A 110 -7.56 10.53 14.87
CA ALA A 110 -7.99 9.60 13.84
C ALA A 110 -8.92 10.27 12.81
N THR A 111 -8.99 9.67 11.62
CA THR A 111 -9.77 10.17 10.47
C THR A 111 -10.72 9.08 9.97
N THR A 112 -11.92 9.47 9.56
CA THR A 112 -12.84 8.64 8.79
C THR A 112 -13.12 9.30 7.43
N SER A 113 -13.48 8.51 6.43
CA SER A 113 -13.62 8.97 5.04
C SER A 113 -14.93 8.48 4.42
N PHE A 114 -15.68 9.41 3.82
CA PHE A 114 -16.87 9.12 3.03
C PHE A 114 -16.83 9.89 1.71
N GLY A 115 -17.51 9.39 0.69
CA GLY A 115 -17.58 10.05 -0.62
C GLY A 115 -18.96 9.99 -1.22
N PHE A 116 -19.22 10.86 -2.19
CA PHE A 116 -20.52 10.97 -2.82
C PHE A 116 -20.45 11.48 -4.26
N GLY A 117 -21.45 11.09 -5.05
CA GLY A 117 -21.81 11.75 -6.30
C GLY A 117 -22.85 12.84 -6.06
N ALA A 118 -22.75 13.94 -6.80
CA ALA A 118 -23.70 15.06 -6.74
C ALA A 118 -23.88 15.73 -8.11
N THR A 119 -25.04 16.36 -8.31
CA THR A 119 -25.28 17.24 -9.47
C THR A 119 -24.86 18.68 -9.17
N VAL A 120 -24.57 19.44 -10.23
CA VAL A 120 -24.31 20.88 -10.19
C VAL A 120 -25.12 21.60 -11.26
N ASN A 121 -25.78 22.71 -10.88
CA ASN A 121 -26.60 23.50 -11.78
C ASN A 121 -25.73 24.54 -12.52
N GLY A 122 -25.16 24.13 -13.65
CA GLY A 122 -24.25 24.95 -14.46
C GLY A 122 -22.79 24.54 -14.29
N THR A 123 -21.86 25.47 -14.48
CA THR A 123 -20.41 25.21 -14.48
C THR A 123 -19.72 25.52 -13.14
N SER A 124 -20.38 26.23 -12.22
CA SER A 124 -19.78 26.67 -10.95
C SER A 124 -20.01 25.64 -9.84
N ASN A 125 -18.94 25.02 -9.35
CA ASN A 125 -18.95 24.08 -8.22
C ASN A 125 -18.07 24.59 -7.07
N PRO A 126 -18.52 25.62 -6.31
CA PRO A 126 -17.80 26.11 -5.15
C PRO A 126 -17.75 25.03 -4.05
N VAL A 127 -16.54 24.73 -3.59
CA VAL A 127 -16.29 23.78 -2.51
C VAL A 127 -16.72 24.39 -1.16
N PRO A 128 -17.43 23.65 -0.27
CA PRO A 128 -17.82 24.16 1.04
C PRO A 128 -16.61 24.51 1.92
N THR A 129 -16.69 25.66 2.61
CA THR A 129 -15.61 26.20 3.47
C THR A 129 -16.01 26.29 4.94
N ALA A 130 -17.10 25.64 5.34
CA ALA A 130 -17.59 25.60 6.70
C ALA A 130 -18.27 24.24 6.96
N PHE A 131 -17.81 23.56 8.02
CA PHE A 131 -18.30 22.25 8.43
C PHE A 131 -18.54 22.24 9.94
N THR A 132 -19.51 21.45 10.39
CA THR A 132 -19.64 21.07 11.81
C THR A 132 -19.63 19.55 11.96
N LEU A 133 -19.05 19.06 13.06
CA LEU A 133 -19.06 17.66 13.47
C LEU A 133 -19.83 17.56 14.79
N ASN A 134 -20.90 16.79 14.83
CA ASN A 134 -21.80 16.67 15.98
C ASN A 134 -22.29 18.05 16.50
N GLY A 135 -22.46 19.02 15.59
CA GLY A 135 -22.84 20.41 15.89
C GLY A 135 -21.70 21.36 16.26
N ILE A 136 -20.48 20.86 16.49
CA ILE A 136 -19.29 21.67 16.83
C ILE A 136 -18.56 22.08 15.54
N ALA A 137 -18.18 23.35 15.41
CA ALA A 137 -17.49 23.86 14.21
C ALA A 137 -16.08 23.27 14.01
N CYS A 138 -15.76 22.87 12.78
CA CYS A 138 -14.43 22.40 12.40
C CYS A 138 -13.45 23.56 12.23
N THR A 139 -12.83 23.99 13.32
CA THR A 139 -11.83 25.08 13.34
C THR A 139 -10.41 24.61 13.01
N GLY A 140 -10.15 23.29 12.99
CA GLY A 140 -8.83 22.70 12.82
C GLY A 140 -8.31 22.67 11.39
N SER A 141 -8.50 23.76 10.63
CA SER A 141 -8.43 23.82 9.17
C SER A 141 -9.56 23.04 8.47
N VAL A 142 -10.26 23.74 7.57
CA VAL A 142 -11.12 23.15 6.55
C VAL A 142 -10.44 23.42 5.22
N ASN A 143 -10.01 22.36 4.51
CA ASN A 143 -9.18 22.49 3.31
C ASN A 143 -9.97 22.14 2.04
N PRO A 144 -10.58 23.13 1.36
CA PRO A 144 -11.24 22.93 0.08
C PRO A 144 -10.19 22.75 -1.02
N THR A 145 -10.22 21.63 -1.75
CA THR A 145 -9.35 21.41 -2.92
C THR A 145 -10.17 21.43 -4.22
N PRO A 146 -10.23 22.58 -4.92
CA PRO A 146 -10.90 22.69 -6.22
C PRO A 146 -9.97 22.32 -7.38
N THR A 147 -10.45 21.52 -8.33
CA THR A 147 -9.78 21.23 -9.60
C THR A 147 -10.13 22.29 -10.65
N GLY A 148 -9.13 22.91 -11.28
CA GLY A 148 -9.32 24.05 -12.20
C GLY A 148 -8.67 23.85 -13.56
N SER A 149 -9.47 23.90 -14.62
CA SER A 149 -9.00 23.96 -16.02
C SER A 149 -8.87 25.40 -16.52
N SER A 150 -7.97 25.63 -17.48
CA SER A 150 -7.50 26.97 -17.88
C SER A 150 -8.31 27.64 -19.00
N ALA A 151 -8.38 28.97 -18.97
CA ALA A 151 -8.66 29.84 -20.11
C ALA A 151 -7.90 31.18 -19.97
N SER A 152 -7.51 31.78 -21.10
CA SER A 152 -6.73 33.04 -21.21
C SER A 152 -7.60 34.15 -21.84
N PRO A 153 -7.24 35.47 -21.86
CA PRO A 153 -5.91 35.98 -22.22
C PRO A 153 -5.32 37.19 -21.42
N SER A 154 -4.05 37.47 -21.78
CA SER A 154 -3.17 38.66 -21.59
C SER A 154 -3.80 40.06 -21.38
N PRO A 155 -3.07 41.06 -20.80
CA PRO A 155 -1.80 41.57 -21.38
C PRO A 155 -0.66 42.03 -20.43
N SER A 156 0.57 42.05 -20.99
CA SER A 156 1.73 42.96 -20.74
C SER A 156 2.20 43.33 -19.31
N ALA A 157 3.51 43.45 -19.01
CA ALA A 157 4.74 43.17 -19.79
C ALA A 157 6.00 43.19 -18.89
N SER A 158 7.14 42.86 -19.51
CA SER A 158 8.54 43.13 -19.11
C SER A 158 9.28 42.07 -18.25
N PRO A 159 10.63 41.97 -18.39
CA PRO A 159 11.30 40.67 -18.38
C PRO A 159 12.32 40.47 -17.25
N THR A 160 12.79 39.23 -17.08
CA THR A 160 14.22 38.87 -16.90
C THR A 160 14.42 37.36 -17.16
N ALA A 161 15.58 36.99 -17.74
CA ALA A 161 16.18 35.65 -17.82
C ALA A 161 15.30 34.45 -18.28
N SER A 162 15.45 34.06 -19.54
CA SER A 162 15.13 32.70 -19.97
C SER A 162 16.22 31.71 -19.51
N THR A 163 15.91 30.89 -18.50
CA THR A 163 16.43 29.52 -18.46
C THR A 163 15.38 28.61 -19.07
N THR A 164 15.59 28.17 -20.31
CA THR A 164 14.74 27.15 -20.92
C THR A 164 14.83 25.87 -20.08
N PRO A 165 13.71 25.36 -19.53
CA PRO A 165 13.72 24.03 -18.93
C PRO A 165 14.15 23.03 -20.01
N GLY A 166 15.14 22.19 -19.69
CA GLY A 166 15.40 21.02 -20.53
C GLY A 166 14.16 20.13 -20.62
N PRO A 167 14.07 19.21 -21.60
CA PRO A 167 13.02 18.20 -21.60
C PRO A 167 13.00 17.51 -20.23
N ALA A 168 11.80 17.34 -19.66
CA ALA A 168 11.65 16.71 -18.36
C ALA A 168 12.23 15.29 -18.41
N VAL A 169 13.35 15.08 -17.70
CA VAL A 169 14.07 13.80 -17.68
C VAL A 169 13.14 12.76 -17.06
N SER A 170 12.86 11.67 -17.78
CA SER A 170 11.91 10.67 -17.30
C SER A 170 12.40 10.09 -15.97
N VAL A 171 11.48 9.77 -15.06
CA VAL A 171 11.82 9.03 -13.84
C VAL A 171 12.59 7.76 -14.19
N LEU A 172 12.23 7.09 -15.28
CA LEU A 172 12.90 5.88 -15.76
C LEU A 172 14.28 6.11 -16.39
N ASP A 173 14.70 7.35 -16.65
CA ASP A 173 16.09 7.66 -17.03
C ASP A 173 16.98 7.77 -15.78
N GLN A 174 16.41 8.20 -14.65
CA GLN A 174 17.10 8.45 -13.38
C GLN A 174 17.36 7.17 -12.57
N VAL A 175 16.48 6.16 -12.68
CA VAL A 175 16.55 4.92 -11.90
C VAL A 175 16.48 3.66 -12.75
N HIS A 176 17.17 2.63 -12.27
CA HIS A 176 17.01 1.25 -12.72
C HIS A 176 15.85 0.60 -11.96
N THR A 177 15.05 -0.18 -12.70
CA THR A 177 13.90 -0.93 -12.20
C THR A 177 13.48 -1.91 -13.29
N VAL A 178 12.92 -3.06 -12.89
CA VAL A 178 12.31 -4.04 -13.80
C VAL A 178 10.85 -4.35 -13.43
N GLY A 179 10.27 -3.60 -12.49
CA GLY A 179 8.92 -3.82 -12.00
C GLY A 179 7.85 -3.65 -13.09
N ARG A 180 6.63 -4.09 -12.77
CA ARG A 180 5.45 -3.77 -13.59
C ARG A 180 4.95 -2.38 -13.20
N LEU A 181 5.09 -1.43 -14.13
CA LEU A 181 4.88 0.00 -13.90
C LEU A 181 3.91 0.56 -14.93
N LYS A 182 3.09 1.54 -14.52
CA LYS A 182 2.31 2.41 -15.40
C LYS A 182 2.91 3.81 -15.37
N THR A 183 3.24 4.39 -16.52
CA THR A 183 3.81 5.76 -16.58
C THR A 183 2.71 6.81 -16.42
N THR A 184 3.00 7.91 -15.74
CA THR A 184 2.14 9.08 -15.55
C THR A 184 2.91 10.36 -15.87
N ASP A 185 2.23 11.50 -16.00
CA ASP A 185 2.87 12.82 -16.17
C ASP A 185 3.71 13.22 -14.94
N ALA A 186 3.47 12.60 -13.78
CA ALA A 186 4.16 12.87 -12.52
C ALA A 186 5.28 11.84 -12.19
N GLY A 187 5.32 10.70 -12.89
CA GLY A 187 6.32 9.65 -12.65
C GLY A 187 5.86 8.27 -13.07
N VAL A 188 5.94 7.30 -12.14
CA VAL A 188 5.50 5.91 -12.38
C VAL A 188 4.66 5.36 -11.23
N GLN A 189 3.52 4.76 -11.58
CA GLN A 189 2.60 4.07 -10.68
C GLN A 189 2.83 2.56 -10.65
N TYR A 190 2.60 1.95 -9.49
CA TYR A 190 2.82 0.51 -9.26
C TYR A 190 1.99 -0.02 -8.07
N THR A 191 1.59 -1.30 -8.13
CA THR A 191 0.91 -2.01 -7.01
C THR A 191 1.68 -3.24 -6.54
N TRP A 192 2.33 -3.95 -7.47
CA TRP A 192 2.93 -5.27 -7.23
C TRP A 192 3.98 -5.22 -6.12
N PRO A 193 3.98 -6.18 -5.17
CA PRO A 193 4.90 -6.22 -4.05
C PRO A 193 6.37 -6.27 -4.51
N GLY A 194 7.30 -5.81 -3.67
CA GLY A 194 8.73 -5.88 -3.93
C GLY A 194 9.25 -4.97 -5.05
N THR A 195 8.37 -4.20 -5.72
CA THR A 195 8.74 -3.18 -6.72
C THR A 195 9.78 -2.22 -6.16
N TYR A 196 10.86 -1.98 -6.91
CA TYR A 196 11.99 -1.18 -6.44
C TYR A 196 12.51 -0.20 -7.50
N PHE A 197 13.26 0.79 -7.03
CA PHE A 197 13.95 1.80 -7.83
C PHE A 197 15.37 1.97 -7.30
N GLU A 198 16.37 1.80 -8.16
CA GLU A 198 17.79 1.94 -7.81
C GLU A 198 18.42 3.08 -8.61
N GLY A 199 19.00 4.07 -7.93
CA GLY A 199 19.61 5.24 -8.54
C GLY A 199 21.05 5.48 -8.09
N ARG A 200 21.72 6.42 -8.76
CA ARG A 200 23.05 6.92 -8.38
C ARG A 200 23.02 8.43 -8.28
N PHE A 201 23.76 8.97 -7.32
CA PHE A 201 23.91 10.42 -7.13
C PHE A 201 25.31 10.77 -6.66
N ARG A 202 25.66 12.05 -6.74
CA ARG A 202 26.85 12.65 -6.13
C ARG A 202 26.43 13.76 -5.18
N GLY A 203 27.07 13.85 -4.01
CA GLY A 203 26.80 14.87 -3.00
C GLY A 203 26.47 14.28 -1.63
N THR A 204 26.10 15.14 -0.68
CA THR A 204 25.88 14.77 0.74
C THR A 204 24.45 14.28 1.06
N GLY A 205 23.62 14.05 0.05
CA GLY A 205 22.23 13.60 0.24
C GLY A 205 21.41 13.52 -1.05
N VAL A 206 20.24 12.88 -0.94
CA VAL A 206 19.27 12.68 -2.03
C VAL A 206 17.85 12.69 -1.48
N GLY A 207 16.94 13.32 -2.22
CA GLY A 207 15.51 13.32 -2.02
C GLY A 207 14.84 12.28 -2.92
N LEU A 208 13.94 11.47 -2.37
CA LEU A 208 13.12 10.51 -3.08
C LEU A 208 11.68 11.05 -3.13
N VAL A 209 11.17 11.32 -4.33
CA VAL A 209 9.81 11.87 -4.52
C VAL A 209 8.81 10.72 -4.53
N ILE A 210 7.94 10.68 -3.52
CA ILE A 210 6.98 9.59 -3.30
C ILE A 210 5.59 10.19 -3.10
N ASN A 211 4.58 9.53 -3.68
CA ASN A 211 3.17 9.83 -3.52
C ASN A 211 2.42 8.52 -3.22
N ASP A 212 2.38 8.14 -1.93
CA ASP A 212 1.75 6.89 -1.49
C ASP A 212 1.36 6.90 0.01
N SER A 213 0.05 7.05 0.28
CA SER A 213 -0.51 7.00 1.64
C SER A 213 -0.87 5.58 2.13
N ASN A 214 -0.48 4.53 1.42
CA ASN A 214 -0.88 3.15 1.69
C ASN A 214 0.32 2.28 2.10
N ASN A 215 1.37 2.25 1.28
CA ASN A 215 2.45 1.26 1.39
C ASN A 215 3.60 1.68 2.31
N ASP A 216 4.29 0.67 2.83
CA ASP A 216 5.58 0.84 3.47
C ASP A 216 6.73 0.58 2.49
N TYR A 217 7.88 1.20 2.75
CA TYR A 217 9.07 1.14 1.91
C TYR A 217 10.33 0.94 2.74
N VAL A 218 11.30 0.21 2.22
CA VAL A 218 12.70 0.27 2.67
C VAL A 218 13.43 1.31 1.84
N VAL A 219 14.22 2.17 2.50
CA VAL A 219 15.22 3.03 1.85
C VAL A 219 16.59 2.58 2.28
N ALA A 220 17.46 2.29 1.31
CA ALA A 220 18.86 1.94 1.54
C ALA A 220 19.79 2.86 0.74
N VAL A 221 20.96 3.16 1.29
CA VAL A 221 22.07 3.87 0.64
C VAL A 221 23.32 3.02 0.79
N ASP A 222 24.06 2.83 -0.30
CA ASP A 222 25.29 2.02 -0.36
C ASP A 222 25.15 0.64 0.29
N GLY A 223 24.05 -0.05 -0.05
CA GLY A 223 23.69 -1.38 0.45
C GLY A 223 23.16 -1.41 1.89
N THR A 224 23.18 -0.29 2.61
CA THR A 224 22.77 -0.20 4.02
C THR A 224 21.39 0.43 4.15
N THR A 225 20.45 -0.25 4.82
CA THR A 225 19.13 0.31 5.13
C THR A 225 19.27 1.54 6.04
N VAL A 226 18.78 2.68 5.58
CA VAL A 226 18.78 3.95 6.32
C VAL A 226 17.40 4.33 6.87
N ALA A 227 16.32 3.80 6.29
CA ALA A 227 14.96 4.02 6.81
C ALA A 227 13.98 2.90 6.42
N THR A 228 12.91 2.77 7.22
CA THR A 228 11.61 2.29 6.73
C THR A 228 10.67 3.50 6.70
N LEU A 229 10.00 3.73 5.57
CA LEU A 229 8.91 4.69 5.45
C LEU A 229 7.61 3.94 5.64
N VAL A 230 6.68 4.51 6.43
CA VAL A 230 5.36 3.91 6.70
C VAL A 230 4.30 4.84 6.14
N ALA A 231 3.56 4.40 5.11
CA ALA A 231 2.52 5.17 4.42
C ALA A 231 2.89 6.66 4.20
N PRO A 232 4.01 6.95 3.49
CA PRO A 232 4.66 8.28 3.49
C PRO A 232 3.79 9.44 2.98
N GLY A 233 2.73 9.18 2.23
CA GLY A 233 1.90 10.19 1.58
C GLY A 233 2.65 10.86 0.43
N GLN A 234 2.32 12.13 0.14
CA GLN A 234 3.00 12.94 -0.87
C GLN A 234 4.16 13.73 -0.24
N ILE A 235 5.39 13.25 -0.41
CA ILE A 235 6.60 13.84 0.18
C ILE A 235 7.80 13.77 -0.77
N THR A 236 8.84 14.55 -0.45
CA THR A 236 10.22 14.22 -0.82
C THR A 236 10.93 13.72 0.43
N TYR A 237 11.17 12.41 0.54
CA TYR A 237 11.94 11.85 1.65
C TYR A 237 13.42 12.10 1.43
N TRP A 238 14.07 12.84 2.33
CA TRP A 238 15.47 13.24 2.20
C TRP A 238 16.40 12.38 3.05
N VAL A 239 17.29 11.63 2.40
CA VAL A 239 18.54 11.18 3.02
C VAL A 239 19.54 12.34 2.99
N LYS A 240 20.21 12.59 4.12
CA LYS A 240 21.11 13.74 4.33
C LYS A 240 22.37 13.31 5.07
N ASP A 241 23.26 14.28 5.27
CA ASP A 241 24.42 14.20 6.17
C ASP A 241 25.39 13.06 5.84
N LEU A 242 25.39 12.64 4.56
CA LEU A 242 26.36 11.72 3.98
C LEU A 242 27.70 12.44 3.75
N ALA A 243 28.78 11.67 3.66
CA ALA A 243 30.04 12.16 3.11
C ALA A 243 29.84 12.70 1.69
N ASN A 244 30.66 13.64 1.23
CA ASN A 244 30.56 14.14 -0.14
C ASN A 244 31.24 13.17 -1.12
N GLY A 245 30.47 12.27 -1.75
CA GLY A 245 30.98 11.27 -2.68
C GLY A 245 29.98 10.87 -3.78
N ASP A 246 30.33 9.83 -4.54
CA ASP A 246 29.40 9.08 -5.39
C ASP A 246 28.69 8.03 -4.53
N HIS A 247 27.36 7.98 -4.60
CA HIS A 247 26.50 7.12 -3.80
C HIS A 247 25.47 6.38 -4.66
N THR A 248 24.96 5.29 -4.10
CA THR A 248 23.81 4.52 -4.59
C THR A 248 22.62 4.69 -3.65
N VAL A 249 21.41 4.68 -4.19
CA VAL A 249 20.17 4.68 -3.40
C VAL A 249 19.20 3.65 -3.94
N ARG A 250 18.53 2.91 -3.04
CA ARG A 250 17.46 1.95 -3.35
C ARG A 250 16.21 2.29 -2.54
N LEU A 251 15.09 2.41 -3.23
CA LEU A 251 13.74 2.41 -2.66
C LEU A 251 13.08 1.07 -3.02
N ALA A 252 12.52 0.35 -2.06
CA ALA A 252 11.81 -0.92 -2.31
C ALA A 252 10.49 -0.99 -1.55
N LYS A 253 9.40 -1.35 -2.25
CA LYS A 253 8.04 -1.49 -1.72
C LYS A 253 7.93 -2.77 -0.87
N ARG A 254 7.67 -2.61 0.43
CA ARG A 254 7.47 -3.71 1.39
C ARG A 254 6.10 -4.35 1.23
N THR A 255 5.08 -3.50 1.18
CA THR A 255 3.67 -3.86 1.37
C THR A 255 3.03 -4.40 0.08
N GLU A 256 2.10 -5.34 0.23
CA GLU A 256 1.14 -5.75 -0.80
C GLU A 256 -0.11 -4.85 -0.76
N SER A 257 -0.53 -4.27 -1.90
CA SER A 257 -1.63 -3.30 -1.95
C SER A 257 -2.46 -3.34 -3.24
N PRO A 258 -3.08 -4.47 -3.62
CA PRO A 258 -3.72 -4.64 -4.92
C PRO A 258 -4.79 -3.58 -5.23
N TRP A 259 -5.73 -3.34 -4.32
CA TRP A 259 -5.89 -2.01 -3.70
C TRP A 259 -5.67 -0.72 -4.51
N ALA A 260 -4.45 -0.22 -4.32
CA ALA A 260 -4.05 1.17 -4.42
C ALA A 260 -2.62 1.23 -4.94
N ALA A 261 -2.41 2.00 -6.00
CA ALA A 261 -1.09 2.24 -6.56
C ALA A 261 -0.32 3.26 -5.70
N GLY A 262 0.96 2.98 -5.45
CA GLY A 262 1.93 4.01 -5.09
C GLY A 262 2.47 4.67 -6.34
N GLU A 263 2.99 5.89 -6.21
CA GLU A 263 3.62 6.63 -7.30
C GLU A 263 5.00 7.17 -6.89
N PHE A 264 5.99 7.00 -7.77
CA PHE A 264 7.37 7.47 -7.57
C PHE A 264 7.72 8.51 -8.63
N GLY A 265 8.09 9.71 -8.16
CA GLY A 265 8.42 10.88 -8.98
C GLY A 265 9.90 11.10 -9.24
N GLY A 266 10.75 10.11 -8.92
CA GLY A 266 12.19 10.17 -9.17
C GLY A 266 13.03 10.70 -8.02
N LEU A 267 14.25 11.15 -8.35
CA LEU A 267 15.31 11.53 -7.42
C LEU A 267 15.70 13.00 -7.58
N VAL A 268 15.89 13.69 -6.45
CA VAL A 268 16.34 15.08 -6.38
C VAL A 268 17.67 15.11 -5.65
N PRO A 269 18.75 15.69 -6.20
CA PRO A 269 20.02 15.77 -5.49
C PRO A 269 19.96 16.81 -4.37
N ALA A 270 20.75 16.63 -3.30
CA ALA A 270 21.00 17.71 -2.34
C ALA A 270 21.69 18.91 -3.02
N ALA A 271 21.63 20.09 -2.40
CA ALA A 271 22.23 21.31 -2.95
C ALA A 271 23.74 21.13 -3.20
N GLY A 272 24.18 21.39 -4.44
CA GLY A 272 25.56 21.15 -4.90
C GLY A 272 25.85 19.72 -5.37
N GLY A 273 24.89 18.80 -5.24
CA GLY A 273 24.95 17.44 -5.77
C GLY A 273 24.38 17.31 -7.20
N ALA A 274 24.39 16.08 -7.71
CA ALA A 274 23.81 15.73 -9.01
C ALA A 274 23.27 14.29 -9.01
N ILE A 275 22.19 14.02 -9.77
CA ILE A 275 21.83 12.64 -10.14
C ILE A 275 22.80 12.17 -11.23
N LEU A 276 23.27 10.93 -11.11
CA LEU A 276 24.20 10.31 -12.06
C LEU A 276 23.44 9.34 -12.98
N ALA A 277 24.11 8.83 -14.01
CA ALA A 277 23.56 7.75 -14.81
C ALA A 277 23.16 6.55 -13.92
N LYS A 278 21.93 6.05 -14.11
CA LYS A 278 21.36 4.94 -13.34
C LYS A 278 22.24 3.68 -13.37
N PRO A 279 22.09 2.76 -12.40
CA PRO A 279 22.74 1.45 -12.45
C PRO A 279 22.47 0.72 -13.77
N ALA A 280 23.43 -0.08 -14.22
CA ALA A 280 23.20 -1.00 -15.33
C ALA A 280 22.23 -2.11 -14.89
N ALA A 281 21.34 -2.52 -15.80
CA ALA A 281 20.48 -3.68 -15.57
C ALA A 281 21.33 -4.95 -15.34
N ARG A 282 20.85 -5.84 -14.48
CA ARG A 282 21.52 -7.11 -14.18
C ARG A 282 21.27 -8.07 -15.35
N SER A 283 22.27 -8.86 -15.73
CA SER A 283 22.10 -9.85 -16.80
C SER A 283 21.10 -10.94 -16.41
N ARG A 284 21.12 -11.35 -15.13
CA ARG A 284 20.21 -12.33 -14.55
C ARG A 284 18.87 -11.69 -14.20
N GLN A 285 17.78 -12.36 -14.56
CA GLN A 285 16.41 -11.92 -14.36
C GLN A 285 15.53 -13.08 -13.88
N ILE A 286 14.73 -12.85 -12.83
CA ILE A 286 13.83 -13.86 -12.24
C ILE A 286 12.43 -13.28 -12.03
N GLU A 287 11.40 -13.94 -12.58
CA GLU A 287 10.00 -13.63 -12.21
C GLU A 287 9.53 -14.58 -11.11
N PHE A 288 9.09 -14.03 -9.99
CA PHE A 288 8.36 -14.76 -8.96
C PHE A 288 6.86 -14.54 -9.14
N ILE A 289 6.11 -15.62 -9.21
CA ILE A 289 4.66 -15.65 -9.41
C ILE A 289 4.06 -16.41 -8.24
N GLY A 290 3.12 -15.83 -7.49
CA GLY A 290 2.59 -16.58 -6.35
C GLY A 290 1.56 -15.91 -5.46
N ASP A 291 1.41 -16.50 -4.29
CA ASP A 291 0.48 -16.09 -3.24
C ASP A 291 1.19 -15.37 -2.07
N SER A 292 0.61 -15.45 -0.87
CA SER A 292 1.07 -14.79 0.36
C SER A 292 2.48 -15.19 0.76
N TRP A 293 2.90 -16.42 0.46
CA TRP A 293 4.28 -16.87 0.69
C TRP A 293 5.27 -16.16 -0.22
N THR A 294 4.83 -15.77 -1.42
CA THR A 294 5.65 -15.04 -2.41
C THR A 294 5.60 -13.53 -2.19
N ALA A 295 4.50 -13.01 -1.64
CA ALA A 295 4.32 -11.61 -1.26
C ALA A 295 5.02 -11.20 0.06
N GLY A 296 5.42 -12.15 0.90
CA GLY A 296 5.95 -11.86 2.24
C GLY A 296 4.86 -11.44 3.24
N TYR A 297 3.72 -12.14 3.24
CA TYR A 297 2.60 -11.86 4.14
C TYR A 297 3.00 -12.03 5.60
N GLY A 298 3.02 -10.93 6.36
CA GLY A 298 3.23 -10.96 7.82
C GLY A 298 4.61 -11.47 8.26
N ASP A 299 5.59 -11.51 7.36
CA ASP A 299 6.89 -12.14 7.56
C ASP A 299 7.78 -11.46 8.61
N MET A 300 7.63 -10.15 8.80
CA MET A 300 8.30 -9.36 9.85
C MET A 300 7.67 -9.57 11.24
N SER A 301 6.54 -10.27 11.36
CA SER A 301 5.89 -10.49 12.66
C SER A 301 6.67 -11.49 13.51
N THR A 302 6.67 -11.26 14.83
CA THR A 302 7.13 -12.23 15.84
C THR A 302 5.96 -12.96 16.51
N SER A 303 4.79 -12.97 15.86
CA SER A 303 3.53 -13.51 16.36
C SER A 303 2.62 -13.92 15.21
N ARG A 304 1.97 -15.09 15.35
CA ARG A 304 0.94 -15.55 14.42
C ARG A 304 -0.36 -14.75 14.56
N ASP A 305 -0.68 -14.24 15.76
CA ASP A 305 -1.74 -13.25 15.92
C ASP A 305 -1.20 -11.86 15.55
N CYS A 306 -1.75 -11.31 14.47
CA CYS A 306 -1.48 -9.96 13.98
C CYS A 306 -2.72 -9.05 14.00
N ALA A 307 -3.80 -9.43 14.69
CA ALA A 307 -5.05 -8.65 14.71
C ALA A 307 -4.88 -7.26 15.37
N SER A 308 -3.92 -7.14 16.30
CA SER A 308 -3.60 -5.87 16.98
C SER A 308 -2.48 -5.05 16.33
N THR A 309 -1.60 -5.70 15.56
CA THR A 309 -0.41 -5.08 14.93
C THR A 309 -0.61 -4.76 13.44
N GLY A 310 -1.55 -5.45 12.78
CA GLY A 310 -1.89 -5.29 11.37
C GLY A 310 -0.90 -6.00 10.44
N VAL A 311 -1.40 -6.93 9.62
CA VAL A 311 -0.59 -7.68 8.65
C VAL A 311 0.17 -6.74 7.70
N THR A 312 -0.49 -5.70 7.18
CA THR A 312 0.04 -4.73 6.19
C THR A 312 1.41 -4.14 6.54
N ARG A 313 1.67 -3.88 7.84
CA ARG A 313 2.93 -3.31 8.35
C ARG A 313 3.96 -4.39 8.70
N ASN A 314 3.49 -5.60 8.99
CA ASN A 314 4.30 -6.79 9.22
C ASN A 314 4.70 -7.52 7.94
N SER A 315 4.22 -7.11 6.76
CA SER A 315 4.64 -7.69 5.48
C SER A 315 5.83 -6.95 4.85
N ASN A 316 6.79 -7.68 4.28
CA ASN A 316 7.95 -7.13 3.60
C ASN A 316 8.43 -7.97 2.41
N ALA A 317 7.83 -7.73 1.25
CA ALA A 317 8.23 -8.33 -0.02
C ALA A 317 9.70 -8.10 -0.45
N ASP A 318 10.37 -7.06 0.04
CA ASP A 318 11.82 -6.87 -0.19
C ASP A 318 12.67 -7.80 0.71
N ALA A 319 12.12 -8.36 1.78
CA ALA A 319 12.75 -9.38 2.62
C ALA A 319 12.23 -10.81 2.36
N ALA A 320 11.09 -10.97 1.66
CA ALA A 320 10.57 -12.27 1.24
C ALA A 320 11.57 -13.09 0.40
N PHE A 321 11.36 -14.42 0.36
CA PHE A 321 12.32 -15.37 -0.20
C PHE A 321 12.72 -15.07 -1.67
N GLY A 322 11.83 -14.50 -2.47
CA GLY A 322 12.11 -14.15 -3.86
C GLY A 322 13.14 -13.03 -4.01
N ALA A 323 12.97 -11.93 -3.26
CA ALA A 323 13.93 -10.82 -3.25
C ALA A 323 15.28 -11.24 -2.63
N LEU A 324 15.28 -12.10 -1.61
CA LEU A 324 16.49 -12.71 -1.05
C LEU A 324 17.24 -13.56 -2.08
N THR A 325 16.54 -14.48 -2.76
CA THR A 325 17.11 -15.34 -3.82
C THR A 325 17.71 -14.50 -4.95
N ALA A 326 16.98 -13.50 -5.42
CA ALA A 326 17.42 -12.63 -6.50
C ALA A 326 18.67 -11.81 -6.11
N ARG A 327 18.71 -11.22 -4.91
CA ARG A 327 19.91 -10.51 -4.42
C ARG A 327 21.10 -11.45 -4.26
N GLY A 328 20.91 -12.64 -3.71
CA GLY A 328 21.96 -13.66 -3.56
C GLY A 328 22.56 -14.09 -4.91
N LEU A 329 21.74 -14.13 -5.96
CA LEU A 329 22.17 -14.42 -7.33
C LEU A 329 22.64 -13.18 -8.13
N ASN A 330 22.59 -11.97 -7.56
CA ASN A 330 22.71 -10.68 -8.28
C ASN A 330 21.84 -10.64 -9.55
N ALA A 331 20.55 -10.91 -9.38
CA ALA A 331 19.53 -10.86 -10.41
C ALA A 331 18.55 -9.70 -10.19
N ASP A 332 18.06 -9.13 -11.28
CA ASP A 332 16.88 -8.28 -11.28
C ASP A 332 15.64 -9.18 -11.11
N TYR A 333 14.61 -8.71 -10.42
CA TYR A 333 13.43 -9.53 -10.13
C TYR A 333 12.10 -8.77 -10.24
N GLN A 334 11.03 -9.51 -10.50
CA GLN A 334 9.63 -9.11 -10.25
C GLN A 334 9.02 -10.05 -9.20
N ILE A 335 8.21 -9.51 -8.27
CA ILE A 335 7.36 -10.30 -7.38
C ILE A 335 5.90 -10.02 -7.76
N ASN A 336 5.38 -10.84 -8.65
CA ASN A 336 4.01 -10.75 -9.12
C ASN A 336 3.16 -11.68 -8.26
N ALA A 337 2.81 -11.22 -7.05
CA ALA A 337 2.12 -12.01 -6.04
C ALA A 337 0.82 -11.34 -5.53
N TRP A 338 -0.11 -12.16 -5.05
CA TRP A 338 -1.31 -11.72 -4.33
C TRP A 338 -1.73 -12.75 -3.26
N SER A 339 -1.65 -12.38 -1.98
CA SER A 339 -2.11 -13.18 -0.83
C SER A 339 -3.54 -13.72 -0.97
N GLY A 340 -3.73 -15.00 -0.65
CA GLY A 340 -5.03 -15.66 -0.74
C GLY A 340 -5.47 -16.05 -2.15
N MET A 341 -4.86 -15.55 -3.23
CA MET A 341 -5.19 -15.96 -4.60
C MET A 341 -4.62 -17.34 -4.94
N GLY A 342 -5.33 -18.11 -5.76
CA GLY A 342 -4.87 -19.41 -6.28
C GLY A 342 -4.90 -19.51 -7.80
N MET A 343 -4.63 -20.71 -8.31
CA MET A 343 -4.61 -21.00 -9.75
C MET A 343 -6.03 -21.13 -10.31
N VAL A 344 -6.90 -21.90 -9.62
CA VAL A 344 -8.33 -22.05 -9.96
C VAL A 344 -9.25 -21.66 -8.79
N ARG A 345 -8.76 -21.74 -7.56
CA ARG A 345 -9.53 -21.50 -6.32
C ARG A 345 -8.71 -20.65 -5.35
N ASN A 346 -9.31 -19.60 -4.81
CA ASN A 346 -8.69 -18.75 -3.78
C ASN A 346 -8.99 -19.27 -2.38
N TYR A 347 -8.34 -18.69 -1.36
CA TYR A 347 -8.38 -19.16 0.02
C TYR A 347 -9.82 -19.36 0.53
N ASN A 348 -10.15 -20.61 0.81
CA ASN A 348 -11.48 -21.08 1.23
C ASN A 348 -12.63 -20.68 0.29
N GLY A 349 -12.42 -20.71 -1.03
CA GLY A 349 -13.45 -20.47 -2.03
C GLY A 349 -13.86 -19.00 -2.21
N GLN A 350 -13.10 -18.06 -1.64
CA GLN A 350 -13.41 -16.62 -1.73
C GLN A 350 -13.25 -16.08 -3.16
N THR A 351 -14.00 -15.00 -3.46
CA THR A 351 -13.98 -14.26 -4.74
C THR A 351 -13.95 -15.17 -5.99
N PRO A 352 -14.89 -16.13 -6.14
CA PRO A 352 -14.80 -17.24 -7.09
C PRO A 352 -14.80 -16.83 -8.57
N ASP A 353 -15.28 -15.62 -8.90
CA ASP A 353 -15.24 -15.06 -10.25
C ASP A 353 -13.84 -14.59 -10.70
N THR A 354 -12.85 -14.63 -9.79
CA THR A 354 -11.48 -14.15 -10.02
C THR A 354 -10.45 -15.14 -9.50
N THR A 355 -9.26 -15.16 -10.09
CA THR A 355 -8.11 -15.97 -9.62
C THR A 355 -6.82 -15.19 -9.86
N PHE A 356 -5.66 -15.69 -9.44
CA PHE A 356 -4.38 -15.06 -9.76
C PHE A 356 -4.22 -14.81 -11.28
N ARG A 357 -4.71 -15.74 -12.11
CA ARG A 357 -4.65 -15.63 -13.59
C ARG A 357 -5.41 -14.43 -14.15
N THR A 358 -6.39 -13.87 -13.43
CA THR A 358 -7.11 -12.64 -13.78
C THR A 358 -6.18 -11.42 -13.79
N TYR A 359 -5.19 -11.39 -12.89
CA TYR A 359 -4.30 -10.24 -12.69
C TYR A 359 -2.92 -10.42 -13.34
N TYR A 360 -2.54 -11.65 -13.72
CA TYR A 360 -1.19 -11.93 -14.24
C TYR A 360 -0.80 -11.16 -15.53
N ASP A 361 -1.75 -10.57 -16.26
CA ASP A 361 -1.46 -9.76 -17.45
C ASP A 361 -1.46 -8.25 -17.19
N THR A 362 -1.72 -7.77 -15.96
CA THR A 362 -1.88 -6.32 -15.72
C THR A 362 -0.60 -5.63 -15.25
N ASP A 363 -0.50 -4.34 -15.60
CA ASP A 363 0.53 -3.42 -15.07
C ASP A 363 0.32 -3.15 -13.58
N LEU A 364 -0.94 -2.99 -13.18
CA LEU A 364 -1.43 -2.76 -11.82
C LEU A 364 -2.49 -3.80 -11.47
N GLN A 365 -2.45 -4.31 -10.23
CA GLN A 365 -3.51 -5.14 -9.64
C GLN A 365 -4.79 -4.33 -9.41
N ALA A 366 -4.68 -3.00 -9.30
CA ALA A 366 -5.77 -2.05 -9.17
C ALA A 366 -6.55 -1.93 -10.49
N LEU A 367 -7.41 -2.92 -10.79
CA LEU A 367 -8.00 -3.12 -12.13
C LEU A 367 -8.67 -1.87 -12.71
N TRP A 368 -9.31 -1.04 -11.88
CA TRP A 368 -9.96 0.21 -12.26
C TRP A 368 -9.03 1.27 -12.90
N ASN A 369 -7.71 1.14 -12.69
CA ASN A 369 -6.66 1.95 -13.30
C ASN A 369 -5.67 1.10 -14.13
N SER A 370 -5.91 -0.20 -14.30
CA SER A 370 -4.97 -1.10 -14.97
C SER A 370 -5.01 -1.03 -16.50
N THR A 371 -3.93 -1.47 -17.13
CA THR A 371 -3.85 -1.84 -18.54
C THR A 371 -3.16 -3.21 -18.67
N VAL A 372 -3.19 -3.81 -19.86
CA VAL A 372 -2.36 -5.01 -20.14
C VAL A 372 -0.90 -4.59 -20.13
N TRP A 373 -0.10 -5.20 -19.25
CA TRP A 373 1.31 -4.88 -19.06
C TRP A 373 2.10 -5.09 -20.36
N PRO A 374 2.70 -4.04 -20.94
CA PRO A 374 3.55 -4.17 -22.11
C PRO A 374 4.90 -4.74 -21.68
N VAL A 375 5.06 -6.06 -21.80
CA VAL A 375 6.30 -6.79 -21.46
C VAL A 375 7.49 -6.14 -22.18
N PRO A 376 8.44 -5.51 -21.45
CA PRO A 376 9.56 -4.83 -22.08
C PRO A 376 10.47 -5.81 -22.83
N SER A 377 11.01 -5.41 -23.97
CA SER A 377 11.96 -6.24 -24.74
C SER A 377 13.27 -6.53 -24.00
N THR A 378 13.52 -5.80 -22.92
CA THR A 378 14.61 -5.95 -21.93
C THR A 378 14.28 -6.89 -20.77
N TRP A 379 13.02 -7.32 -20.61
CA TRP A 379 12.61 -8.29 -19.59
C TRP A 379 12.40 -9.67 -20.20
N LYS A 380 13.36 -10.56 -19.96
CA LYS A 380 13.45 -11.93 -20.45
C LYS A 380 13.99 -12.84 -19.33
N PRO A 381 13.18 -13.13 -18.30
CA PRO A 381 13.61 -13.93 -17.16
C PRO A 381 14.12 -15.30 -17.61
N GLN A 382 15.36 -15.62 -17.24
CA GLN A 382 15.95 -16.94 -17.43
C GLN A 382 15.31 -17.96 -16.48
N VAL A 383 14.70 -17.50 -15.38
CA VAL A 383 13.98 -18.32 -14.41
C VAL A 383 12.61 -17.71 -14.10
N VAL A 384 11.56 -18.52 -14.10
CA VAL A 384 10.25 -18.18 -13.53
C VAL A 384 9.93 -19.17 -12.40
N VAL A 385 9.67 -18.65 -11.20
CA VAL A 385 9.33 -19.43 -10.01
C VAL A 385 7.86 -19.25 -9.72
N ILE A 386 7.11 -20.35 -9.58
CA ILE A 386 5.65 -20.33 -9.43
C ILE A 386 5.25 -21.01 -8.11
N GLY A 387 4.84 -20.20 -7.14
CA GLY A 387 4.26 -20.59 -5.85
C GLY A 387 2.76 -20.30 -5.81
N LEU A 388 1.99 -21.10 -6.55
CA LEU A 388 0.52 -21.08 -6.55
C LEU A 388 -0.02 -22.48 -6.31
N GLY A 389 -0.99 -22.60 -5.40
CA GLY A 389 -1.60 -23.88 -5.04
C GLY A 389 -1.93 -24.02 -3.56
N ILE A 390 -1.31 -23.22 -2.69
CA ILE A 390 -1.62 -23.24 -1.25
C ILE A 390 -3.08 -22.90 -1.06
N ASN A 391 -3.53 -21.77 -1.61
CA ASN A 391 -4.92 -21.30 -1.47
C ASN A 391 -5.96 -22.16 -2.20
N ASP A 392 -5.55 -22.91 -3.22
CA ASP A 392 -6.42 -23.89 -3.85
C ASP A 392 -6.74 -25.04 -2.88
N PHE A 393 -5.73 -25.61 -2.21
CA PHE A 393 -5.83 -26.88 -1.45
C PHE A 393 -5.78 -26.77 0.09
N SER A 394 -5.49 -25.60 0.68
CA SER A 394 -5.33 -25.45 2.15
C SER A 394 -6.60 -25.65 2.96
N THR A 395 -7.77 -25.63 2.31
CA THR A 395 -9.06 -26.04 2.87
C THR A 395 -9.77 -26.97 1.88
N ALA A 396 -10.66 -27.84 2.38
CA ALA A 396 -11.55 -28.60 1.51
C ALA A 396 -12.50 -27.67 0.71
N PRO A 397 -12.97 -28.06 -0.49
CA PRO A 397 -14.04 -27.37 -1.18
C PRO A 397 -15.32 -27.32 -0.32
N ASN A 398 -15.93 -26.14 -0.22
CA ASN A 398 -17.17 -25.92 0.51
C ASN A 398 -18.39 -26.34 -0.34
N ALA A 399 -19.50 -26.69 0.32
CA ALA A 399 -20.74 -26.99 -0.36
C ALA A 399 -21.25 -25.77 -1.16
N GLY A 400 -21.42 -25.93 -2.47
CA GLY A 400 -21.77 -24.86 -3.40
C GLY A 400 -20.61 -24.29 -4.22
N GLU A 401 -19.36 -24.69 -3.96
CA GLU A 401 -18.25 -24.44 -4.87
C GLU A 401 -18.33 -25.33 -6.13
N LYS A 402 -17.54 -25.00 -7.16
CA LYS A 402 -17.52 -25.70 -8.47
C LYS A 402 -17.15 -27.19 -8.38
N TRP A 403 -16.38 -27.58 -7.36
CA TRP A 403 -15.80 -28.91 -7.20
C TRP A 403 -16.33 -29.55 -5.91
N ALA A 404 -16.80 -30.78 -5.96
CA ALA A 404 -17.37 -31.48 -4.81
C ALA A 404 -16.30 -32.11 -3.88
N ASN A 405 -15.05 -32.18 -4.33
CA ASN A 405 -13.95 -32.87 -3.64
C ASN A 405 -12.57 -32.40 -4.19
N PHE A 406 -11.49 -32.88 -3.56
CA PHE A 406 -10.13 -32.55 -3.97
C PHE A 406 -9.75 -33.11 -5.34
N ASP A 407 -10.28 -34.24 -5.81
CA ASP A 407 -9.90 -34.84 -7.09
C ASP A 407 -10.39 -34.02 -8.28
N GLU A 408 -11.64 -33.54 -8.21
CA GLU A 408 -12.23 -32.61 -9.18
C GLU A 408 -11.49 -31.27 -9.23
N LEU A 409 -11.19 -30.70 -8.05
CA LEU A 409 -10.38 -29.49 -7.93
C LEU A 409 -8.99 -29.68 -8.52
N ALA A 410 -8.35 -30.81 -8.23
CA ALA A 410 -7.01 -31.14 -8.70
C ALA A 410 -6.97 -31.36 -10.22
N ALA A 411 -8.02 -31.91 -10.84
CA ALA A 411 -8.12 -32.03 -12.29
C ALA A 411 -8.17 -30.65 -12.98
N ASP A 412 -9.02 -29.74 -12.49
CA ASP A 412 -9.18 -28.39 -13.03
C ASP A 412 -7.92 -27.53 -12.78
N TYR A 413 -7.33 -27.64 -11.58
CA TYR A 413 -6.04 -27.05 -11.21
C TYR A 413 -4.94 -27.46 -12.18
N ARG A 414 -4.74 -28.77 -12.43
CA ARG A 414 -3.71 -29.26 -13.37
C ARG A 414 -3.91 -28.71 -14.79
N ALA A 415 -5.14 -28.70 -15.29
CA ALA A 415 -5.46 -28.15 -16.61
C ALA A 415 -5.15 -26.65 -16.72
N ALA A 416 -5.56 -25.86 -15.71
CA ALA A 416 -5.29 -24.43 -15.64
C ALA A 416 -3.78 -24.12 -15.53
N TYR A 417 -3.05 -24.90 -14.74
CA TYR A 417 -1.61 -24.74 -14.54
C TYR A 417 -0.81 -25.06 -15.81
N LEU A 418 -1.15 -26.14 -16.52
CA LEU A 418 -0.52 -26.48 -17.80
C LEU A 418 -0.72 -25.35 -18.83
N ALA A 419 -1.95 -24.85 -18.97
CA ALA A 419 -2.24 -23.70 -19.84
C ALA A 419 -1.51 -22.41 -19.41
N PHE A 420 -1.26 -22.22 -18.11
CA PHE A 420 -0.46 -21.11 -17.58
C PHE A 420 1.03 -21.27 -17.92
N ILE A 421 1.58 -22.48 -17.87
CA ILE A 421 2.95 -22.77 -18.34
C ILE A 421 3.07 -22.52 -19.85
N ASP A 422 2.07 -22.89 -20.66
CA ASP A 422 2.08 -22.58 -22.10
C ASP A 422 2.01 -21.07 -22.38
N LYS A 423 1.27 -20.31 -21.57
CA LYS A 423 1.26 -18.84 -21.62
C LYS A 423 2.64 -18.24 -21.29
N LEU A 424 3.36 -18.79 -20.31
CA LEU A 424 4.73 -18.38 -19.97
C LEU A 424 5.72 -18.76 -21.07
N ARG A 425 5.59 -19.95 -21.67
CA ARG A 425 6.38 -20.39 -22.83
C ARG A 425 6.15 -19.51 -24.06
N ALA A 426 4.92 -19.06 -24.30
CA ALA A 426 4.61 -18.09 -25.35
C ALA A 426 5.18 -16.69 -25.07
N ARG A 427 5.29 -16.28 -23.80
CA ARG A 427 5.81 -14.96 -23.39
C ARG A 427 7.34 -14.88 -23.38
N TYR A 428 8.03 -15.89 -22.86
CA TYR A 428 9.49 -15.87 -22.64
C TYR A 428 10.27 -16.90 -23.48
N GLY A 429 9.57 -17.84 -24.13
CA GLY A 429 10.17 -18.87 -24.98
C GLY A 429 10.52 -20.16 -24.22
N ALA A 430 11.05 -21.12 -24.98
CA ALA A 430 11.45 -22.44 -24.48
C ALA A 430 12.80 -22.46 -23.74
N GLY A 431 13.51 -21.33 -23.66
CA GLY A 431 14.81 -21.22 -22.98
C GLY A 431 14.73 -20.99 -21.47
N THR A 432 13.65 -20.35 -21.00
CA THR A 432 13.41 -20.04 -19.58
C THR A 432 13.21 -21.32 -18.77
N GLU A 433 13.85 -21.39 -17.61
CA GLU A 433 13.63 -22.46 -16.62
C GLU A 433 12.38 -22.14 -15.78
N ILE A 434 11.48 -23.10 -15.60
CA ILE A 434 10.27 -22.93 -14.79
C ILE A 434 10.36 -23.84 -13.56
N VAL A 435 10.24 -23.27 -12.36
CA VAL A 435 10.32 -23.99 -11.08
C VAL A 435 8.98 -23.88 -10.34
N LEU A 436 8.32 -25.00 -10.10
CA LEU A 436 7.05 -25.06 -9.40
C LEU A 436 7.30 -25.33 -7.90
N THR A 437 7.15 -24.31 -7.06
CA THR A 437 7.40 -24.39 -5.62
C THR A 437 6.12 -24.68 -4.85
N TYR A 438 6.14 -25.65 -3.93
CA TYR A 438 4.99 -25.96 -3.07
C TYR A 438 5.42 -26.46 -1.69
N PRO A 439 4.70 -26.10 -0.60
CA PRO A 439 4.97 -26.60 0.74
C PRO A 439 4.27 -27.93 1.01
N ASP A 440 4.53 -28.50 2.18
CA ASP A 440 3.74 -29.61 2.71
C ASP A 440 2.31 -29.18 3.10
N LEU A 441 1.33 -29.96 2.63
CA LEU A 441 -0.09 -29.89 3.01
C LEU A 441 -0.65 -31.27 3.42
N SER A 442 0.20 -32.28 3.64
CA SER A 442 -0.25 -33.67 3.88
C SER A 442 -1.02 -33.86 5.19
N TYR A 443 -1.07 -32.84 6.06
CA TYR A 443 -1.97 -32.77 7.21
C TYR A 443 -3.47 -32.76 6.81
N LEU A 444 -3.77 -32.41 5.55
CA LEU A 444 -5.12 -32.34 4.99
C LEU A 444 -5.25 -33.09 3.66
N THR A 445 -4.29 -32.97 2.74
CA THR A 445 -4.36 -33.59 1.41
C THR A 445 -3.01 -33.67 0.70
N THR A 446 -2.79 -34.72 -0.09
CA THR A 446 -1.64 -34.83 -1.01
C THR A 446 -1.89 -34.16 -2.36
N ALA A 447 -3.14 -33.72 -2.64
CA ALA A 447 -3.59 -33.31 -3.97
C ALA A 447 -2.77 -32.19 -4.63
N LEU A 448 -2.19 -31.27 -3.84
CA LEU A 448 -1.24 -30.26 -4.36
C LEU A 448 0.06 -30.91 -4.86
N ALA A 449 0.69 -31.72 -4.01
CA ALA A 449 1.95 -32.40 -4.32
C ALA A 449 1.80 -33.34 -5.52
N ASP A 450 0.76 -34.19 -5.50
CA ASP A 450 0.44 -35.09 -6.61
C ASP A 450 0.18 -34.32 -7.90
N SER A 451 -0.50 -33.18 -7.83
CA SER A 451 -0.76 -32.34 -9.00
C SER A 451 0.49 -31.69 -9.57
N ILE A 452 1.37 -31.12 -8.72
CA ILE A 452 2.64 -30.53 -9.18
C ILE A 452 3.52 -31.60 -9.84
N GLN A 453 3.63 -32.80 -9.24
CA GLN A 453 4.41 -33.89 -9.83
C GLN A 453 3.80 -34.37 -11.16
N GLN A 454 2.48 -34.47 -11.27
CA GLN A 454 1.80 -34.77 -12.53
C GLN A 454 1.99 -33.68 -13.59
N ILE A 455 1.97 -32.39 -13.22
CA ILE A 455 2.24 -31.26 -14.13
C ILE A 455 3.68 -31.36 -14.66
N VAL A 456 4.68 -31.48 -13.78
CA VAL A 456 6.09 -31.62 -14.15
C VAL A 456 6.32 -32.83 -15.04
N LYS A 457 5.71 -33.99 -14.72
CA LYS A 457 5.79 -35.18 -15.57
C LYS A 457 5.18 -34.91 -16.95
N THR A 458 3.98 -34.33 -17.01
CA THR A 458 3.29 -34.02 -18.28
C THR A 458 4.11 -33.08 -19.17
N ARG A 459 4.78 -32.07 -18.60
CA ARG A 459 5.70 -31.20 -19.37
C ARG A 459 6.88 -31.98 -19.93
N LYS A 460 7.53 -32.82 -19.11
CA LYS A 460 8.68 -33.64 -19.52
C LYS A 460 8.33 -34.71 -20.56
N ASP A 461 7.21 -35.41 -20.38
CA ASP A 461 6.67 -36.39 -21.35
C ASP A 461 6.41 -35.72 -22.72
N ASN A 462 5.95 -34.46 -22.72
CA ASN A 462 5.72 -33.65 -23.91
C ASN A 462 6.99 -32.90 -24.40
N GLY A 463 8.18 -33.22 -23.90
CA GLY A 463 9.47 -32.68 -24.34
C GLY A 463 9.91 -31.36 -23.70
N ASP A 464 9.10 -30.74 -22.85
CA ASP A 464 9.45 -29.52 -22.11
C ASP A 464 10.23 -29.88 -20.84
N ALA A 465 11.52 -30.18 -21.02
CA ALA A 465 12.42 -30.60 -19.95
C ALA A 465 12.77 -29.48 -18.94
N ARG A 466 12.55 -28.21 -19.30
CA ARG A 466 12.85 -27.01 -18.50
C ARG A 466 11.71 -26.64 -17.54
N VAL A 467 11.03 -27.65 -17.02
CA VAL A 467 10.04 -27.50 -15.94
C VAL A 467 10.44 -28.47 -14.84
N SER A 468 10.70 -27.92 -13.65
CA SER A 468 11.04 -28.66 -12.44
C SER A 468 10.08 -28.26 -11.31
N SER A 469 10.15 -28.99 -10.19
CA SER A 469 9.46 -28.61 -8.97
C SER A 469 10.43 -28.63 -7.79
N LEU A 470 10.12 -27.82 -6.78
CA LEU A 470 10.82 -27.79 -5.51
C LEU A 470 9.79 -27.92 -4.39
N TYR A 471 9.95 -28.97 -3.57
CA TYR A 471 9.11 -29.23 -2.41
C TYR A 471 9.73 -28.59 -1.17
N TYR A 472 8.94 -27.84 -0.40
CA TYR A 472 9.31 -27.34 0.91
C TYR A 472 8.68 -28.23 1.99
N ASP A 473 9.41 -29.23 2.44
CA ASP A 473 9.09 -29.96 3.67
C ASP A 473 9.38 -29.04 4.86
N ASN A 474 8.35 -28.37 5.36
CA ASN A 474 8.47 -27.39 6.45
C ASN A 474 9.16 -27.98 7.69
N ASN A 475 8.96 -29.28 7.97
CA ASN A 475 9.53 -29.94 9.15
C ASN A 475 11.00 -30.29 8.94
N ALA A 476 11.36 -30.89 7.80
CA ALA A 476 12.74 -31.25 7.48
C ALA A 476 13.63 -30.03 7.21
N LEU A 477 13.04 -28.91 6.76
CA LEU A 477 13.70 -27.61 6.60
C LEU A 477 13.81 -26.83 7.93
N GLY A 478 13.11 -27.24 8.98
CA GLY A 478 13.15 -26.58 10.30
C GLY A 478 12.41 -25.25 10.38
N MET A 479 11.39 -25.05 9.54
CA MET A 479 10.61 -23.81 9.48
C MET A 479 9.73 -23.60 10.72
N ASP A 480 9.61 -22.36 11.18
CA ASP A 480 8.88 -21.98 12.40
C ASP A 480 7.44 -21.51 12.15
N LEU A 481 7.13 -21.00 10.96
CA LEU A 481 5.83 -20.45 10.57
C LEU A 481 5.28 -19.44 11.60
N LEU A 482 6.15 -18.59 12.18
CA LEU A 482 5.79 -17.60 13.20
C LEU A 482 5.29 -16.25 12.65
N GLY A 483 5.27 -16.08 11.32
CA GLY A 483 4.63 -14.96 10.65
C GLY A 483 3.11 -14.95 10.86
N CYS A 484 2.45 -13.85 10.49
CA CYS A 484 1.00 -13.68 10.68
C CYS A 484 0.21 -14.86 10.11
N ASP A 485 -0.79 -15.33 10.85
CA ASP A 485 -1.71 -16.39 10.42
C ASP A 485 -1.00 -17.69 9.95
N TRP A 486 0.10 -18.06 10.63
CA TRP A 486 0.94 -19.23 10.33
C TRP A 486 1.69 -19.15 8.97
N HIS A 487 1.96 -17.94 8.48
CA HIS A 487 2.83 -17.73 7.32
C HIS A 487 4.33 -17.85 7.67
N PRO A 488 5.19 -18.05 6.65
CA PRO A 488 6.65 -18.03 6.83
C PRO A 488 7.13 -16.77 7.55
N SER A 489 8.00 -16.93 8.54
CA SER A 489 8.70 -15.80 9.18
C SER A 489 9.91 -15.33 8.36
N GLN A 490 10.59 -14.26 8.81
CA GLN A 490 11.91 -13.89 8.28
C GLN A 490 12.95 -15.02 8.37
N HIS A 491 12.84 -15.94 9.33
CA HIS A 491 13.73 -17.10 9.41
C HIS A 491 13.43 -18.07 8.26
N ASP A 492 12.16 -18.38 8.08
CA ASP A 492 11.67 -19.26 7.02
C ASP A 492 12.00 -18.72 5.63
N HIS A 493 11.84 -17.42 5.37
CA HIS A 493 12.19 -16.85 4.07
C HIS A 493 13.68 -16.94 3.74
N GLN A 494 14.57 -16.96 4.74
CA GLN A 494 16.00 -17.23 4.54
C GLN A 494 16.25 -18.71 4.19
N ILE A 495 15.54 -19.64 4.84
CA ILE A 495 15.59 -21.07 4.55
C ILE A 495 15.06 -21.35 3.13
N LEU A 496 13.88 -20.81 2.78
CA LEU A 496 13.27 -20.91 1.45
C LEU A 496 14.18 -20.34 0.36
N ALA A 497 14.77 -19.16 0.58
CA ALA A 497 15.68 -18.54 -0.38
C ALA A 497 16.98 -19.34 -0.57
N THR A 498 17.54 -19.89 0.51
CA THR A 498 18.73 -20.74 0.46
C THR A 498 18.44 -22.04 -0.29
N THR A 499 17.32 -22.70 0.02
CA THR A 499 16.86 -23.94 -0.60
C THR A 499 16.60 -23.74 -2.10
N LEU A 500 15.93 -22.65 -2.48
CA LEU A 500 15.70 -22.30 -3.88
C LEU A 500 17.00 -21.95 -4.62
N THR A 501 17.91 -21.18 -4.00
CA THR A 501 19.22 -20.87 -4.59
C THR A 501 20.03 -22.14 -4.85
N GLN A 502 20.01 -23.10 -3.92
CA GLN A 502 20.62 -24.42 -4.10
C GLN A 502 19.95 -25.20 -5.23
N HIS A 503 18.62 -25.27 -5.29
CA HIS A 503 17.89 -25.95 -6.37
C HIS A 503 18.24 -25.36 -7.74
N LEU A 504 18.18 -24.04 -7.89
CA LEU A 504 18.53 -23.34 -9.14
C LEU A 504 19.98 -23.62 -9.58
N SER A 505 20.91 -23.82 -8.64
CA SER A 505 22.31 -24.17 -8.98
C SER A 505 22.47 -25.56 -9.62
N THR A 506 21.46 -26.44 -9.52
CA THR A 506 21.45 -27.78 -10.14
C THR A 506 20.84 -27.79 -11.55
N LEU A 507 20.14 -26.72 -11.94
CA LEU A 507 19.40 -26.65 -13.21
C LEU A 507 20.27 -26.11 -14.35
N PRO A 508 20.03 -26.50 -15.61
CA PRO A 508 20.83 -26.09 -16.77
C PRO A 508 20.48 -24.66 -17.24
N ILE A 509 20.44 -23.70 -16.33
CA ILE A 509 20.08 -22.29 -16.59
C ILE A 509 21.20 -21.61 -17.37
N THR A 510 20.86 -21.00 -18.50
CA THR A 510 21.78 -20.12 -19.25
C THR A 510 21.47 -18.68 -18.86
N TRP A 511 22.24 -18.15 -17.89
CA TRP A 511 22.13 -16.80 -17.35
C TRP A 511 22.63 -15.73 -18.33
#